data_AF-A0A497HPR2-F1
#
_entry.id   AF-A0A497HPR2-F1
#
_cell.length_a   1.000
_cell.length_b   1.000
_cell.length_c   1.000
_cell.angle_alpha   90.00
_cell.angle_beta   90.00
_cell.angle_gamma   90.00
#
_symmetry.space_group_name_H-M   'P 1'
#
loop_
_entity.id
_entity.type
_entity.pdbx_description
1 polymer ?
#
loop_
_entity_poly.entity_id
_entity_poly.type
_entity_poly.pdbx_seq_one_letter_code
_entity_poly.pdbx_strand_id
1 'polypeptide(L)'
;MGEVHELTRLGQGEHRGGRGPPYPNPEAFDHWLERVVGEKDVLLIGLSLDRCVLATAQELTYRGYRVFILPEGTDPSSGDPREKEYLLTHPPIIHWATPLKWERARRLL
;
A
#
# COMPACT_ATOMS: atom_id res chain seq x y z
N MET A 1 -24.68 -1.26 -35.24
CA MET A 1 -24.75 -1.80 -33.87
C MET A 1 -23.31 -1.97 -33.42
N GLY A 2 -22.79 -1.00 -32.66
CA GLY A 2 -21.36 -0.89 -32.36
C GLY A 2 -20.97 -1.77 -31.19
N GLU A 3 -19.88 -2.52 -31.33
CA GLU A 3 -19.28 -3.29 -30.26
C GLU A 3 -18.68 -2.35 -29.21
N VAL A 4 -19.08 -2.56 -27.96
CA VAL A 4 -18.49 -1.89 -26.80
C VAL A 4 -17.22 -2.67 -26.47
N HIS A 5 -16.06 -2.08 -26.75
CA HIS A 5 -14.79 -2.61 -26.27
C HIS A 5 -14.67 -2.31 -24.77
N GLU A 6 -14.96 -3.32 -23.95
CA GLU A 6 -14.64 -3.32 -22.53
C GLU A 6 -13.11 -3.42 -22.37
N LEU A 7 -12.50 -2.34 -21.88
CA LEU A 7 -11.08 -2.31 -21.49
C LEU A 7 -10.88 -3.09 -20.19
N THR A 8 -11.07 -4.41 -20.24
CA THR A 8 -10.72 -5.31 -19.14
C THR A 8 -9.40 -6.01 -19.48
N ARG A 9 -8.39 -5.82 -18.62
CA ARG A 9 -7.13 -6.58 -18.53
C ARG A 9 -6.05 -6.27 -19.57
N LEU A 10 -5.40 -5.12 -19.43
CA LEU A 10 -3.99 -4.99 -19.79
C LEU A 10 -3.17 -4.97 -18.50
N GLY A 11 -2.58 -6.12 -18.12
CA GLY A 11 -1.58 -6.15 -17.03
C GLY A 11 -1.51 -7.41 -16.16
N GLN A 12 -2.43 -8.37 -16.26
CA GLN A 12 -2.22 -9.67 -15.62
C GLN A 12 -1.32 -10.52 -16.52
N GLY A 13 -0.01 -10.47 -16.25
CA GLY A 13 0.99 -11.28 -16.96
C GLY A 13 0.58 -12.75 -17.00
N GLU A 14 0.70 -13.37 -18.17
CA GLU A 14 0.57 -14.82 -18.31
C GLU A 14 1.57 -15.53 -17.38
N HIS A 15 1.10 -16.03 -16.24
CA HIS A 15 1.88 -16.95 -15.41
C HIS A 15 1.91 -18.32 -16.12
N ARG A 16 2.91 -18.55 -16.98
CA ARG A 16 3.17 -19.84 -17.64
C ARG A 16 3.81 -20.89 -16.73
N GLY A 17 3.60 -20.79 -15.41
CA GLY A 17 4.07 -21.76 -14.42
C GLY A 17 2.98 -21.98 -13.39
N GLY A 18 2.78 -23.23 -12.98
CA GLY A 18 1.80 -23.59 -11.96
C GLY A 18 1.91 -22.70 -10.73
N ARG A 19 0.78 -22.46 -10.05
CA ARG A 19 0.73 -21.62 -8.85
C ARG A 19 1.81 -22.12 -7.88
N GLY A 20 2.80 -21.28 -7.63
CA GLY A 20 3.79 -21.56 -6.59
C GLY A 20 3.10 -21.79 -5.24
N PRO A 21 3.83 -22.27 -4.24
CA PRO A 21 3.31 -22.32 -2.89
C PRO A 21 2.74 -20.95 -2.49
N PRO A 22 1.72 -20.89 -1.62
CA PRO A 22 1.02 -19.64 -1.27
C PRO A 22 1.89 -18.64 -0.49
N TYR A 23 3.19 -18.92 -0.34
CA TYR A 23 4.15 -18.07 0.33
C TYR A 23 4.76 -17.07 -0.68
N PRO A 24 4.77 -15.77 -0.36
CA PRO A 24 5.48 -14.80 -1.17
C PRO A 24 6.96 -15.16 -1.20
N ASN A 25 7.62 -14.95 -2.34
CA ASN A 25 9.09 -15.00 -2.43
C ASN A 25 9.63 -13.66 -1.92
N PRO A 26 10.24 -13.59 -0.72
CA PRO A 26 10.68 -12.32 -0.14
C PRO A 26 11.77 -11.65 -0.96
N GLU A 27 12.72 -12.42 -1.50
CA GLU A 27 13.83 -11.89 -2.32
C GLU A 27 13.31 -11.23 -3.59
N ALA A 28 12.30 -11.83 -4.23
CA ALA A 28 11.69 -11.24 -5.42
C ALA A 28 10.96 -9.92 -5.11
N PHE A 29 10.36 -9.81 -3.93
CA PHE A 29 9.73 -8.56 -3.48
C PHE A 29 10.77 -7.49 -3.14
N ASP A 30 11.86 -7.88 -2.48
CA ASP A 30 12.97 -6.98 -2.14
C ASP A 30 13.60 -6.37 -3.40
N HIS A 31 13.90 -7.21 -4.39
CA HIS A 31 14.40 -6.74 -5.68
C HIS A 31 13.41 -5.84 -6.41
N TRP A 32 12.10 -6.10 -6.29
CA TRP A 32 11.09 -5.22 -6.85
C TRP A 32 11.08 -3.86 -6.15
N LEU A 33 11.14 -3.84 -4.81
CA LEU A 33 11.17 -2.61 -4.01
C LEU A 33 12.41 -1.76 -4.33
N GLU A 34 13.58 -2.38 -4.43
CA GLU A 34 14.82 -1.68 -4.80
C GLU A 34 14.73 -1.05 -6.19
N ARG A 35 14.19 -1.79 -7.16
CA ARG A 35 14.11 -1.33 -8.56
C ARG A 35 13.04 -0.25 -8.77
N VAL A 36 11.90 -0.36 -8.08
CA VAL A 36 10.72 0.48 -8.35
C VAL A 36 10.61 1.65 -7.38
N VAL A 37 10.84 1.40 -6.10
CA VAL A 37 10.72 2.43 -5.07
C VAL A 37 12.05 3.16 -4.91
N GLY A 38 13.15 2.40 -4.74
CA GLY A 38 14.53 2.91 -4.63
C GLY A 38 14.81 3.73 -3.36
N GLU A 39 13.97 4.73 -3.08
CA GLU A 39 13.99 5.59 -1.90
C GLU A 39 13.39 4.89 -0.69
N LYS A 40 13.92 5.20 0.50
CA LYS A 40 13.47 4.59 1.75
C LYS A 40 12.33 5.35 2.43
N ASP A 41 11.97 6.53 1.94
CA ASP A 41 10.80 7.30 2.39
C ASP A 41 9.62 7.03 1.44
N VAL A 42 8.53 6.44 1.95
CA VAL A 42 7.39 5.99 1.14
C VAL A 42 6.09 6.64 1.62
N LEU A 43 5.34 7.22 0.69
CA LEU A 43 3.95 7.62 0.92
C LEU A 43 3.00 6.50 0.45
N LEU A 44 2.43 5.79 1.41
CA LEU A 44 1.52 4.67 1.18
C LEU A 44 0.06 5.14 1.07
N ILE A 45 -0.61 4.65 0.03
CA ILE A 45 -2.03 4.86 -0.26
C ILE A 45 -2.69 3.53 -0.59
N GLY A 46 -4.00 3.41 -0.38
CA GLY A 46 -4.75 2.20 -0.72
C GLY A 46 -5.79 1.83 0.33
N LEU A 47 -6.44 0.68 0.12
CA LEU A 47 -7.49 0.17 1.01
C LEU A 47 -7.23 -1.29 1.41
N SER A 48 -7.60 -1.72 2.62
CA SER A 48 -8.10 -0.92 3.74
C SER A 48 -7.00 -0.58 4.75
N LEU A 49 -7.18 0.52 5.50
CA LEU A 49 -6.24 1.03 6.50
C LEU A 49 -5.86 -0.05 7.53
N ASP A 50 -6.86 -0.77 8.04
CA ASP A 50 -6.80 -1.79 9.08
C ASP A 50 -6.29 -3.16 8.60
N ARG A 51 -6.06 -3.33 7.28
CA ARG A 51 -5.63 -4.61 6.70
C ARG A 51 -4.42 -4.44 5.78
N CYS A 52 -4.65 -4.25 4.49
CA CYS A 52 -3.61 -4.28 3.47
C CYS A 52 -2.63 -3.12 3.63
N VAL A 53 -3.11 -1.94 4.03
CA VAL A 53 -2.24 -0.78 4.29
C VAL A 53 -1.40 -1.02 5.55
N LEU A 54 -1.99 -1.50 6.65
CA LEU A 54 -1.25 -1.87 7.86
C LEU A 54 -0.19 -2.94 7.58
N ALA A 55 -0.56 -4.03 6.92
CA ALA A 55 0.38 -5.13 6.61
C ALA A 55 1.51 -4.66 5.69
N THR A 56 1.21 -3.82 4.71
CA THR A 56 2.23 -3.23 3.82
C THR A 56 3.14 -2.28 4.58
N ALA A 57 2.60 -1.45 5.47
CA ALA A 57 3.39 -0.58 6.34
C ALA A 57 4.35 -1.40 7.20
N GLN A 58 3.88 -2.46 7.85
CA GLN A 58 4.71 -3.38 8.63
C GLN A 58 5.84 -3.98 7.79
N GLU A 59 5.50 -4.53 6.61
CA GLU A 59 6.45 -5.19 5.72
C GLU A 59 7.55 -4.24 5.23
N LEU A 60 7.19 -2.98 4.93
CA LEU A 60 8.12 -1.92 4.55
C LEU A 60 8.99 -1.49 5.74
N THR A 61 8.41 -1.30 6.92
CA THR A 61 9.18 -0.93 8.13
C THR A 61 10.20 -2.00 8.49
N TYR A 62 9.84 -3.29 8.40
CA TYR A 62 10.79 -4.38 8.65
C TYR A 62 11.99 -4.37 7.69
N ARG A 63 11.85 -3.76 6.51
CA ARG A 63 12.91 -3.57 5.50
C ARG A 63 13.62 -2.22 5.61
N GLY A 64 13.38 -1.48 6.69
CA GLY A 64 14.02 -0.19 6.96
C GLY A 64 13.45 0.99 6.19
N TYR A 65 12.25 0.87 5.61
CA TYR A 65 11.57 2.01 5.00
C TYR A 65 10.88 2.85 6.08
N ARG A 66 10.95 4.18 5.93
CA ARG A 66 10.11 5.13 6.66
C ARG A 66 8.80 5.29 5.91
N VAL A 67 7.72 4.86 6.54
CA VAL A 67 6.39 4.85 5.92
C VAL A 67 5.57 6.04 6.40
N PHE A 68 5.02 6.76 5.44
CA PHE A 68 3.96 7.74 5.63
C PHE A 68 2.66 7.16 5.08
N ILE A 69 1.53 7.41 5.73
CA ILE A 69 0.20 7.06 5.20
C ILE A 69 -0.50 8.36 4.83
N LEU A 70 -1.11 8.42 3.64
CA LEU A 70 -1.97 9.53 3.25
C LEU A 70 -3.39 9.31 3.79
N PRO A 71 -3.86 10.04 4.81
CA PRO A 71 -5.20 9.84 5.36
C PRO A 71 -6.30 9.98 4.30
N GLU A 72 -6.13 10.88 3.34
CA GLU A 72 -7.09 11.13 2.27
C GLU A 72 -7.15 10.00 1.22
N GLY A 73 -6.14 9.13 1.18
CA GLY A 73 -6.02 8.03 0.20
C GLY A 73 -6.29 6.64 0.79
N THR A 74 -6.88 6.55 1.97
CA THR A 74 -7.16 5.30 2.67
C THR A 74 -8.38 5.41 3.57
N ASP A 75 -9.03 4.29 3.89
CA ASP A 75 -10.13 4.18 4.83
C ASP A 75 -10.09 2.79 5.50
N PRO A 76 -10.56 2.66 6.75
CA PRO A 76 -10.75 1.35 7.37
C PRO A 76 -11.81 0.56 6.61
N SER A 77 -11.79 -0.77 6.78
CA SER A 77 -12.74 -1.66 6.12
C SER A 77 -14.21 -1.37 6.48
N SER A 78 -14.45 -0.72 7.63
CA SER A 78 -15.77 -0.25 8.07
C SER A 78 -16.26 1.01 7.35
N GLY A 79 -15.35 1.83 6.81
CA GLY A 79 -15.65 3.18 6.33
C GLY A 79 -16.02 4.19 7.42
N ASP A 80 -15.90 3.84 8.71
CA ASP A 80 -16.23 4.77 9.80
C ASP A 80 -15.12 5.83 9.96
N PRO A 81 -15.42 7.13 9.79
CA PRO A 81 -14.42 8.19 9.96
C PRO A 81 -13.87 8.29 11.39
N ARG A 82 -14.62 7.85 12.41
CA ARG A 82 -14.14 7.85 13.81
C ARG A 82 -13.11 6.75 14.02
N GLU A 83 -13.35 5.58 13.45
CA GLU A 83 -12.38 4.48 13.47
C GLU A 83 -11.11 4.87 12.70
N LYS A 84 -11.27 5.52 11.55
CA LYS A 84 -10.13 6.05 10.78
C LYS A 84 -9.26 6.98 11.62
N GLU A 85 -9.86 7.96 12.29
CA GLU A 85 -9.12 8.90 13.15
C GLU A 85 -8.45 8.17 14.32
N TYR A 86 -9.15 7.21 14.94
CA TYR A 86 -8.59 6.40 16.01
C TYR A 86 -7.36 5.62 15.54
N LEU A 87 -7.47 4.89 14.43
CA LEU A 87 -6.38 4.11 13.85
C LEU A 87 -5.20 5.00 13.48
N LEU A 88 -5.41 6.17 12.88
CA LEU A 88 -4.32 7.06 12.49
C LEU A 88 -3.59 7.72 13.69
N THR A 89 -4.16 7.66 14.89
CA THR A 89 -3.60 8.28 16.10
C THR A 89 -3.17 7.28 17.16
N HIS A 90 -3.45 5.98 16.98
CA HIS A 90 -3.20 4.94 17.96
C HIS A 90 -2.53 3.69 17.35
N PRO A 91 -1.96 2.81 18.21
CA PRO A 91 -1.53 1.50 17.76
C PRO A 91 -2.69 0.69 17.14
N PRO A 92 -2.42 -0.13 16.12
CA PRO A 92 -1.08 -0.50 15.66
C PRO A 92 -0.46 0.46 14.63
N ILE A 93 -1.22 1.31 13.94
CA ILE A 93 -0.72 2.07 12.77
C ILE A 93 0.48 2.95 13.12
N ILE A 94 0.40 3.70 14.23
CA ILE A 94 1.47 4.64 14.60
C ILE A 94 2.81 3.97 14.95
N HIS A 95 2.82 2.65 15.17
CA HIS A 95 4.07 1.91 15.36
C HIS A 95 4.84 1.70 14.04
N TRP A 96 4.13 1.76 12.91
CA TRP A 96 4.66 1.35 11.60
C TRP A 96 4.64 2.48 10.58
N ALA A 97 3.79 3.49 10.74
CA ALA A 97 3.68 4.59 9.79
C ALA A 97 3.27 5.92 10.46
N THR A 98 3.66 7.02 9.83
CA THR A 98 3.27 8.37 10.22
C THR A 98 2.17 8.91 9.28
N PRO A 99 1.02 9.38 9.79
CA PRO A 99 0.04 10.06 8.94
C PRO A 99 0.63 11.36 8.35
N LEU A 100 0.52 11.53 7.03
CA LEU A 100 0.98 12.71 6.31
C LEU A 100 -0.14 13.22 5.41
N LYS A 101 -0.78 14.32 5.79
CA LYS A 101 -1.85 14.96 5.00
C LYS A 101 -1.35 15.42 3.63
N TRP A 102 -2.24 15.36 2.64
CA TRP A 102 -1.92 15.74 1.25
C TRP A 102 -1.35 17.16 1.14
N GLU A 103 -1.91 18.10 1.91
CA GLU A 103 -1.46 19.49 1.91
C GLU A 103 0.04 19.64 2.21
N ARG A 104 0.56 18.77 3.08
CA ARG A 104 1.99 18.71 3.44
C ARG A 104 2.76 17.85 2.45
N ALA A 105 2.23 16.69 2.07
CA ALA A 105 2.87 15.77 1.12
C ALA A 105 3.23 16.44 -0.20
N ARG A 106 2.30 17.21 -0.79
CA ARG A 106 2.51 17.92 -2.07
C ARG A 106 3.60 18.99 -2.06
N ARG A 107 4.12 19.37 -0.89
CA ARG A 107 5.23 20.33 -0.76
C ARG A 107 6.59 19.61 -0.73
N LEU A 108 6.59 18.28 -0.60
CA LEU A 108 7.78 17.43 -0.50
C LEU A 108 8.06 16.65 -1.80
N LEU A 109 7.10 16.62 -2.72
CA LEU A 109 7.18 16.01 -4.05
C LEU A 109 7.35 17.11 -5.12
#